data_AF-A0A2W4VPI6-F1
#
_entry.id   AF-A0A2W4VPI6-F1
#
_cell.length_a   1.000
_cell.length_b   1.000
_cell.length_c   1.000
_cell.angle_alpha   90.00
_cell.angle_beta   90.00
_cell.angle_gamma   90.00
#
_symmetry.space_group_name_H-M   'P 1'
#
loop_
_entity.id
_entity.type
_entity.pdbx_description
1 polymer ?
#
loop_
_entity_poly.entity_id
_entity_poly.type
_entity_poly.pdbx_seq_one_letter_code
_entity_poly.pdbx_strand_id
1 'polypeptide(L)'
;ARLDRLAHGHERGLQRLRRSLAESPKRTVDVFGALFARSIDSNGELLGMATGEGVAHLNHLLVRGEAARDVGEDGVYRYRMK
;
A
#
# COMPACT_ATOMS: atom_id res chain seq x y z
N ALA A 1 -9.98 -9.56 -21.93
CA ALA A 1 -8.65 -9.16 -22.44
C ALA A 1 -8.06 -7.86 -21.86
N ARG A 2 -8.85 -6.80 -21.57
CA ARG A 2 -8.36 -5.55 -20.90
C ARG A 2 -8.65 -5.51 -19.40
N LEU A 3 -9.81 -6.01 -18.97
CA LEU A 3 -10.16 -6.18 -17.55
C LEU A 3 -9.20 -7.15 -16.85
N ASP A 4 -8.84 -8.26 -17.51
CA ASP A 4 -7.88 -9.22 -16.94
C ASP A 4 -6.52 -8.57 -16.70
N ARG A 5 -6.03 -7.75 -17.63
CA ARG A 5 -4.75 -7.05 -17.47
C ARG A 5 -4.76 -6.07 -16.29
N LEU A 6 -5.89 -5.39 -16.06
CA LEU A 6 -6.09 -4.52 -14.90
C LEU A 6 -6.08 -5.34 -13.60
N ALA A 7 -6.86 -6.43 -13.55
CA ALA A 7 -6.91 -7.31 -12.39
C ALA A 7 -5.53 -7.86 -12.02
N HIS A 8 -4.78 -8.39 -13.00
CA HIS A 8 -3.43 -8.89 -12.78
C HIS A 8 -2.46 -7.79 -12.31
N GLY A 9 -2.66 -6.55 -12.74
CA GLY A 9 -1.88 -5.40 -12.27
C GLY A 9 -2.08 -5.16 -10.77
N HIS A 10 -3.34 -5.12 -10.33
CA HIS A 10 -3.69 -4.95 -8.93
C HIS A 10 -3.23 -6.13 -8.07
N GLU A 11 -3.37 -7.38 -8.55
CA GLU A 11 -2.91 -8.56 -7.83
C GLU A 11 -1.40 -8.54 -7.60
N ARG A 12 -0.60 -8.17 -8.60
CA ARG A 12 0.85 -8.03 -8.45
C ARG A 12 1.21 -6.95 -7.42
N GLY A 13 0.52 -5.81 -7.46
CA GLY A 13 0.69 -4.75 -6.46
C GLY A 13 0.38 -5.24 -5.05
N LEU A 14 -0.71 -5.98 -4.89
CA LEU A 14 -1.14 -6.54 -3.61
C LEU A 14 -0.16 -7.61 -3.10
N GLN A 15 0.41 -8.44 -3.98
CA GLN A 15 1.45 -9.42 -3.62
C GLN A 15 2.73 -8.74 -3.11
N ARG A 16 3.16 -7.66 -3.78
CA ARG A 16 4.32 -6.87 -3.32
C ARG A 16 4.03 -6.16 -2.00
N LEU A 17 2.82 -5.63 -1.83
CA LEU A 17 2.40 -5.01 -0.58
C LEU A 17 2.44 -6.01 0.58
N ARG A 18 1.87 -7.21 0.43
CA ARG A 18 1.92 -8.26 1.46
C ARG A 18 3.35 -8.58 1.88
N ARG A 19 4.25 -8.76 0.90
CA ARG A 19 5.68 -9.02 1.17
C ARG A 19 6.31 -7.86 1.95
N SER A 20 6.04 -6.63 1.52
CA SER A 20 6.54 -5.42 2.18
C SER A 20 6.06 -5.33 3.62
N LEU A 21 4.78 -5.61 3.90
CA LEU A 21 4.20 -5.58 5.25
C LEU A 21 4.63 -6.77 6.13
N ALA A 22 5.11 -7.85 5.54
CA ALA A 22 5.63 -9.01 6.26
C ALA A 22 7.05 -8.79 6.79
N GLU A 23 7.83 -7.90 6.16
CA GLU A 23 9.18 -7.55 6.60
C GLU A 23 9.19 -6.73 7.88
N SER A 24 8.30 -5.73 7.97
CA SER A 24 8.19 -4.83 9.12
C SER A 24 6.88 -4.02 9.06
N PRO A 25 6.44 -3.42 10.20
CA PRO A 25 5.35 -2.46 10.20
C PRO A 25 5.71 -1.21 9.36
N LYS A 26 4.86 -0.85 8.39
CA LYS A 26 5.12 0.23 7.43
C LYS A 26 4.00 1.26 7.41
N ARG A 27 4.34 2.53 7.14
CA ARG A 27 3.37 3.61 6.89
C ARG A 27 2.91 3.55 5.43
N THR A 28 1.86 4.29 5.09
CA THR A 28 1.36 4.38 3.71
C THR A 28 2.44 4.86 2.73
N VAL A 29 3.25 5.84 3.12
CA VAL A 29 4.33 6.35 2.27
C VAL A 29 5.46 5.33 2.03
N ASP A 30 5.70 4.44 3.00
CA ASP A 30 6.77 3.45 2.92
C ASP A 30 6.42 2.32 1.94
N VAL A 31 5.14 2.15 1.61
CA VAL A 31 4.68 1.12 0.66
C VAL A 31 4.61 1.61 -0.79
N PHE A 32 4.89 2.90 -1.05
CA PHE A 32 4.88 3.44 -2.41
C PHE A 32 5.87 2.72 -3.32
N GLY A 33 7.07 2.38 -2.84
CA GLY A 33 8.04 1.60 -3.62
C GLY A 33 7.57 0.19 -3.99
N ALA A 34 6.58 -0.37 -3.27
CA ALA A 34 5.99 -1.66 -3.60
C ALA A 34 4.85 -1.54 -4.63
N LEU A 35 4.15 -0.39 -4.66
CA LEU A 35 2.98 -0.16 -5.51
C LEU A 35 3.34 0.51 -6.84
N PHE A 36 4.29 1.46 -6.82
CA PHE A 36 4.66 2.28 -7.96
C PHE A 36 6.05 1.90 -8.47
N ALA A 37 6.17 1.70 -9.78
CA ALA A 37 7.45 1.38 -10.43
C ALA A 37 8.38 2.60 -10.58
N ARG A 38 7.84 3.82 -10.41
CA ARG A 38 8.58 5.08 -10.46
C ARG A 38 8.59 5.71 -9.08
N SER A 39 9.70 6.34 -8.72
CA SER A 39 9.77 7.17 -7.52
C SER A 39 8.67 8.24 -7.60
N ILE A 40 7.87 8.34 -6.55
CA ILE A 40 6.92 9.43 -6.40
C ILE A 40 7.72 10.60 -5.85
N ASP A 41 7.98 11.59 -6.71
CA ASP A 41 8.54 12.86 -6.26
C ASP A 41 7.56 13.56 -5.32
N SER A 42 8.07 14.31 -4.35
CA SER A 42 7.30 15.08 -3.37
C SER A 42 6.42 16.20 -3.98
N ASN A 43 6.31 16.25 -5.31
CA ASN A 43 5.49 17.19 -6.05
C ASN A 43 4.00 16.81 -5.95
N GLY A 44 3.34 17.43 -4.97
CA GLY A 44 1.90 17.64 -4.84
C GLY A 44 0.97 16.54 -5.37
N GLU A 45 0.51 16.71 -6.61
CA GLU A 45 -0.59 15.93 -7.19
C GLU A 45 -0.31 14.42 -7.23
N LEU A 46 0.92 14.04 -7.61
CA LEU A 46 1.34 12.63 -7.66
C LEU A 46 1.40 12.02 -6.26
N LEU A 47 1.85 12.79 -5.26
CA LEU A 47 1.91 12.34 -3.88
C LEU A 47 0.50 12.12 -3.30
N GLY A 48 -0.44 13.02 -3.60
CA GLY A 48 -1.84 12.89 -3.20
C GLY A 48 -2.49 11.64 -3.79
N MET A 49 -2.33 11.41 -5.10
CA MET A 49 -2.87 10.22 -5.76
C MET A 49 -2.21 8.92 -5.24
N ALA A 50 -0.89 8.90 -5.09
CA ALA A 50 -0.16 7.75 -4.58
C ALA A 50 -0.58 7.40 -3.15
N THR A 51 -0.81 8.40 -2.31
CA THR A 51 -1.32 8.21 -0.95
C THR A 51 -2.72 7.60 -0.99
N GLY A 52 -3.63 8.11 -1.82
CA GLY A 52 -4.98 7.59 -1.97
C GLY A 52 -5.00 6.11 -2.38
N GLU A 53 -4.23 5.75 -3.42
CA GLU A 53 -4.11 4.35 -3.85
C GLU A 53 -3.44 3.46 -2.80
N GLY A 54 -2.39 3.95 -2.13
CA GLY A 54 -1.73 3.23 -1.04
C GLY A 54 -2.69 2.91 0.11
N VAL A 55 -3.47 3.90 0.56
CA VAL A 55 -4.51 3.71 1.57
C VAL A 55 -5.58 2.73 1.09
N ALA A 56 -6.03 2.82 -0.16
CA ALA A 56 -7.02 1.90 -0.71
C ALA A 56 -6.54 0.44 -0.66
N HIS A 57 -5.30 0.17 -1.07
CA HIS A 57 -4.72 -1.17 -1.00
C HIS A 57 -4.55 -1.68 0.43
N LEU A 58 -4.11 -0.83 1.36
CA LEU A 58 -3.99 -1.18 2.77
C LEU A 58 -5.35 -1.48 3.40
N ASN A 59 -6.35 -0.64 3.15
CA ASN A 59 -7.73 -0.85 3.61
C ASN A 59 -8.32 -2.14 3.05
N HIS A 60 -8.03 -2.49 1.79
CA HIS A 60 -8.46 -3.76 1.22
C HIS A 60 -7.93 -4.96 2.03
N LEU A 61 -6.65 -4.94 2.44
CA LEU A 61 -6.08 -5.99 3.29
C LEU A 61 -6.66 -6.00 4.72
N LEU A 62 -6.94 -4.83 5.29
CA LEU A 62 -7.58 -4.71 6.60
C LEU A 62 -8.99 -5.29 6.61
N VAL A 63 -9.82 -4.94 5.62
CA VAL A 63 -11.20 -5.43 5.49
C VAL A 63 -11.23 -6.95 5.27
N ARG A 64 -10.23 -7.49 4.57
CA ARG A 64 -10.06 -8.94 4.40
C ARG A 64 -9.50 -9.66 5.63
N GLY A 65 -9.13 -8.92 6.67
CA GLY A 65 -8.53 -9.48 7.89
C GLY A 65 -7.12 -10.03 7.71
N GLU A 66 -6.43 -9.69 6.61
CA GLU A 66 -5.07 -10.15 6.31
C GLU A 66 -3.98 -9.24 6.91
N ALA A 67 -4.34 -8.00 7.24
CA ALA A 67 -3.45 -7.03 7.88
C ALA A 67 -4.07 -6.48 9.17
N ALA A 68 -3.21 -5.90 10.00
CA ALA A 68 -3.58 -5.06 11.14
C ALA A 68 -2.92 -3.69 11.00
N ARG A 69 -3.47 -2.69 11.68
CA ARG A 69 -2.82 -1.40 11.84
C ARG A 69 -2.83 -0.99 13.31
N ASP A 70 -1.74 -0.37 13.72
CA ASP A 70 -1.56 0.20 15.04
C ASP A 70 -1.17 1.68 14.88
N VAL A 71 -1.55 2.54 15.83
CA VAL A 71 -1.13 3.95 15.85
C VAL A 71 0.19 4.02 16.60
N GLY A 72 1.24 4.52 15.95
CA GLY A 72 2.52 4.75 16.64
C GLY A 72 2.48 5.99 17.54
N GLU A 73 3.54 6.19 18.31
CA GLU A 73 3.69 7.32 19.23
C GLU A 73 3.66 8.69 18.53
N ASP A 74 4.00 8.72 17.24
CA ASP A 74 3.94 9.88 16.35
C ASP A 74 2.53 10.13 15.76
N GLY A 75 1.52 9.36 16.18
CA GLY A 75 0.15 9.46 15.67
C GLY A 75 -0.04 8.84 14.28
N VAL A 76 0.97 8.16 13.73
CA VAL A 76 0.92 7.62 12.37
C VAL A 76 0.52 6.14 12.39
N TYR A 77 -0.42 5.77 11.51
CA TYR A 77 -0.78 4.37 11.29
C TYR A 77 0.40 3.58 10.72
N ARG A 78 0.76 2.50 11.40
CA ARG A 78 1.69 1.48 10.92
C ARG A 78 0.92 0.21 10.63
N TYR A 79 1.02 -0.27 9.41
CA TYR A 79 0.35 -1.46 8.92
C TYR A 79 1.33 -2.64 8.97
N ARG A 80 0.83 -3.80 9.34
CA ARG A 80 1.60 -5.06 9.40
C ARG A 80 0.73 -6.21 8.92
N MET A 81 1.36 -7.27 8.42
CA MET A 81 0.63 -8.53 8.20
C MET A 81 0.15 -9.09 9.55
N LYS A 82 -1.04 -9.70 9.53
CA LYS A 82 -1.55 -10.48 10.66
C LYS A 82 -0.90 -11.86 10.72
#